data_AF-A0A7Y2YSY7-F1
#
_entry.id   AF-A0A7Y2YSY7-F1
#
_cell.length_a   1.000
_cell.length_b   1.000
_cell.length_c   1.000
_cell.angle_alpha   90.00
_cell.angle_beta   90.00
_cell.angle_gamma   90.00
#
_symmetry.space_group_name_H-M   'P 1'
#
loop_
_entity.id
_entity.type
_entity.pdbx_description
1 polymer ?
#
loop_
_entity_poly.entity_id
_entity_poly.type
_entity_poly.pdbx_seq_one_letter_code
_entity_poly.pdbx_strand_id
1 'polypeptide(L)'
;MSQAPFVDHYEVMQLSQGADNETLERVFRLLAKRYHPDNPESGSEEAFREVHDAYEVLTDPARRAAYDVQYDKNRSMQWQVFDQDSTRGSHSEDQKIFSGVLSLLYAARRNNPESGGVGAVDLERKLGVPREHLEFPFWYMKKRGWVEILQSGQYAITIDGIEEVLTREATAPVHRMLTEGEDADLGTTEADAANG
;
A
#
# COMPACT_ATOMS: atom_id res chain seq x y z
N MET A 1 31.45 -10.15 -6.36
CA MET A 1 31.66 -9.57 -5.01
C MET A 1 30.33 -9.64 -4.31
N SER A 2 30.22 -10.44 -3.25
CA SER A 2 28.97 -10.62 -2.51
C SER A 2 28.69 -9.33 -1.74
N GLN A 3 27.75 -8.52 -2.22
CA GLN A 3 27.30 -7.33 -1.51
C GLN A 3 26.47 -7.82 -0.32
N ALA A 4 26.90 -7.50 0.91
CA ALA A 4 26.11 -7.82 2.10
C ALA A 4 24.74 -7.14 2.00
N PRO A 5 23.64 -7.82 2.40
CA PRO A 5 22.31 -7.22 2.36
C PRO A 5 22.31 -5.93 3.19
N PHE A 6 21.66 -4.88 2.67
CA PHE A 6 21.48 -3.64 3.42
C PHE A 6 20.68 -3.94 4.70
N VAL A 7 21.28 -3.66 5.86
CA VAL A 7 20.63 -3.86 7.16
C VAL A 7 19.88 -2.60 7.54
N ASP A 8 18.59 -2.72 7.78
CA ASP A 8 17.77 -1.61 8.27
C ASP A 8 17.97 -1.42 9.79
N HIS A 9 18.90 -0.53 10.16
CA HIS A 9 19.17 -0.18 11.55
C HIS A 9 17.97 0.46 12.26
N TYR A 10 17.08 1.15 11.55
CA TYR A 10 15.87 1.73 12.14
C TYR A 10 14.85 0.64 12.48
N GLU A 11 14.69 -0.34 11.60
CA GLU A 11 13.84 -1.51 11.85
C GLU A 11 14.38 -2.39 12.99
N VAL A 12 15.69 -2.68 12.99
CA VAL A 12 16.37 -3.43 14.06
C VAL A 12 16.16 -2.75 15.42
N MET A 13 16.27 -1.41 15.45
CA MET A 13 16.02 -0.63 16.66
C MET A 13 14.55 -0.35 16.93
N GLN A 14 13.62 -0.74 16.05
CA GLN A 14 12.18 -0.44 16.15
C GLN A 14 11.90 1.06 16.31
N LEU A 15 12.65 1.89 15.58
CA LEU A 15 12.56 3.35 15.60
C LEU A 15 12.15 3.88 14.23
N SER A 16 11.56 5.08 14.23
CA SER A 16 11.41 5.84 12.99
C SER A 16 12.71 6.60 12.68
N GLN A 17 12.94 6.92 11.40
CA GLN A 17 14.06 7.76 10.96
C GLN A 17 14.12 9.11 11.71
N GLY A 18 12.98 9.62 12.15
CA GLY A 18 12.85 10.87 12.90
C GLY A 18 13.04 10.75 14.42
N ALA A 19 13.40 9.59 14.96
CA ALA A 19 13.60 9.41 16.39
C ALA A 19 14.77 10.26 16.93
N ASP A 20 14.57 10.90 18.08
CA ASP A 20 15.61 11.65 18.77
C ASP A 20 16.63 10.73 19.46
N ASN A 21 17.78 11.29 19.83
CA ASN A 21 18.85 10.52 20.49
C ASN A 21 18.41 9.99 21.87
N GLU A 22 17.54 10.69 22.57
CA GLU A 22 17.02 10.23 23.86
C GLU A 22 16.16 8.96 23.69
N THR A 23 15.31 8.91 22.67
CA THR A 23 14.53 7.72 22.32
C THR A 23 15.45 6.60 21.85
N LEU A 24 16.47 6.91 21.05
CA LEU A 24 17.48 5.94 20.60
C LEU A 24 18.15 5.23 21.79
N GLU A 25 18.66 5.99 22.75
CA GLU A 25 19.29 5.42 23.95
C GLU A 25 18.31 4.63 24.82
N ARG A 26 17.08 5.13 24.98
CA ARG A 26 16.05 4.45 25.76
C ARG A 26 15.71 3.10 25.17
N VAL A 27 15.52 3.04 23.86
CA VAL A 27 15.18 1.81 23.15
C VAL A 27 16.36 0.85 23.12
N PHE A 28 17.59 1.35 22.92
CA PHE A 28 18.80 0.54 23.04
C PHE A 28 18.88 -0.15 24.40
N ARG A 29 18.69 0.57 25.52
CA ARG A 29 18.70 -0.04 26.86
C ARG A 29 17.64 -1.13 27.03
N LEU A 30 16.46 -0.92 26.45
CA LEU A 30 15.36 -1.88 26.51
C LEU A 30 15.68 -3.16 25.72
N LEU A 31 16.15 -3.01 24.48
CA LEU A 31 16.50 -4.11 23.59
C LEU A 31 17.74 -4.85 24.08
N ALA A 32 18.76 -4.13 24.56
CA ALA A 32 19.96 -4.70 25.16
C ALA A 32 19.62 -5.60 26.35
N LYS A 33 18.71 -5.16 27.24
CA LYS A 33 18.26 -5.98 28.38
C LYS A 33 17.43 -7.20 27.92
N ARG A 34 16.65 -7.05 26.85
CA ARG A 34 15.83 -8.13 26.30
C ARG A 34 16.67 -9.20 25.62
N TYR A 35 17.64 -8.81 24.81
CA TYR A 35 18.46 -9.72 24.00
C TYR A 35 19.78 -10.09 24.66
N HIS A 36 20.08 -9.59 25.86
CA HIS A 36 21.30 -9.95 26.60
C HIS A 36 21.46 -11.48 26.68
N PRO A 37 22.67 -12.04 26.45
CA PRO A 37 22.89 -13.49 26.49
C PRO A 37 22.55 -14.12 27.85
N ASP A 38 22.62 -13.35 28.94
CA ASP A 38 22.21 -13.80 30.28
C ASP A 38 20.69 -13.86 30.48
N ASN A 39 19.88 -13.41 29.51
CA ASN A 39 18.43 -13.51 29.60
C ASN A 39 17.95 -14.90 29.09
N PRO A 40 17.38 -15.75 29.97
CA PRO A 40 17.04 -17.12 29.61
C PRO A 40 15.82 -17.27 28.69
N GLU A 41 14.97 -16.24 28.55
CA GLU A 41 13.76 -16.32 27.72
C GLU A 41 13.97 -15.78 26.30
N SER A 42 14.73 -14.68 26.16
CA SER A 42 14.88 -13.95 24.90
C SER A 42 16.32 -13.57 24.57
N GLY A 43 17.31 -14.08 25.32
CA GLY A 43 18.71 -13.82 25.06
C GLY A 43 19.14 -14.39 23.72
N SER A 44 19.80 -13.57 22.90
CA SER A 44 20.36 -13.98 21.62
C SER A 44 21.59 -13.13 21.34
N GLU A 45 22.75 -13.77 21.22
CA GLU A 45 24.00 -13.09 20.92
C GLU A 45 23.95 -12.39 19.55
N GLU A 46 23.30 -13.02 18.57
CA GLU A 46 23.12 -12.47 17.23
C GLU A 46 22.25 -11.22 17.26
N ALA A 47 21.07 -11.28 17.90
CA ALA A 47 20.17 -10.13 18.00
C ALA A 47 20.78 -8.99 18.83
N PHE A 48 21.54 -9.32 19.89
CA PHE A 48 22.26 -8.34 20.68
C PHE A 48 23.32 -7.62 19.85
N ARG A 49 24.05 -8.36 19.01
CA ARG A 49 25.05 -7.79 18.10
C ARG A 49 24.41 -6.87 17.05
N GLU A 50 23.31 -7.29 16.44
CA GLU A 50 22.57 -6.45 15.48
C GLU A 50 22.06 -5.14 16.10
N VAL A 51 21.50 -5.21 17.31
CA VAL A 51 21.04 -4.03 18.05
C VAL A 51 22.21 -3.11 18.42
N HIS A 52 23.35 -3.68 18.81
CA HIS A 52 24.56 -2.92 19.14
C HIS A 52 25.13 -2.22 17.90
N ASP A 53 25.26 -2.93 16.78
CA ASP A 53 25.77 -2.38 15.53
C ASP A 53 24.85 -1.26 15.00
N ALA A 54 23.54 -1.45 15.08
CA ALA A 54 22.56 -0.42 14.73
C ALA A 54 22.69 0.82 15.63
N TYR A 55 22.85 0.63 16.94
CA TYR A 55 23.03 1.74 17.88
C TYR A 55 24.31 2.53 17.61
N GLU A 56 25.44 1.87 17.31
CA GLU A 56 26.70 2.54 16.99
C GLU A 56 26.62 3.42 15.73
N VAL A 57 25.83 3.01 14.74
CA VAL A 57 25.63 3.77 13.50
C VAL A 57 24.69 4.95 13.74
N LEU A 58 23.62 4.75 14.51
CA LEU A 58 22.59 5.77 14.73
C LEU A 58 22.95 6.81 15.81
N THR A 59 23.86 6.48 16.74
CA THR A 59 24.26 7.40 17.83
C THR A 59 25.19 8.52 17.36
N ASP A 60 26.06 8.25 16.37
CA ASP A 60 26.96 9.24 15.79
C ASP A 60 26.24 10.04 14.68
N PRO A 61 26.08 11.37 14.83
CA PRO A 61 25.37 12.19 13.83
C PRO A 61 25.95 12.11 12.42
N ALA A 62 27.27 11.98 12.28
CA ALA A 62 27.91 11.89 10.97
C ALA A 62 27.66 10.53 10.32
N ARG A 63 27.74 9.44 11.10
CA ARG A 63 27.42 8.08 10.62
C ARG A 63 25.94 7.94 10.32
N ARG A 64 25.07 8.51 11.15
CA ARG A 64 23.62 8.54 10.95
C ARG A 64 23.25 9.28 9.68
N ALA A 65 23.83 10.46 9.42
CA ALA A 65 23.57 11.19 8.17
C ALA A 65 24.03 10.40 6.92
N ALA A 66 25.20 9.75 6.99
CA ALA A 66 25.69 8.91 5.90
C ALA A 66 24.84 7.65 5.69
N TYR A 67 24.31 7.09 6.78
CA TYR A 67 23.35 5.99 6.76
C TYR A 67 22.00 6.44 6.22
N ASP A 68 21.48 7.61 6.61
CA ASP A 68 20.21 8.18 6.13
C ASP A 68 20.22 8.37 4.62
N VAL A 69 21.31 8.88 4.04
CA VAL A 69 21.45 8.99 2.58
C VAL A 69 21.41 7.61 1.90
N GLN A 70 22.00 6.58 2.50
CA GLN A 70 21.95 5.21 1.99
C GLN A 70 20.59 4.55 2.23
N TYR A 71 19.94 4.88 3.35
CA TYR A 71 18.62 4.42 3.75
C TYR A 71 17.56 4.95 2.79
N ASP A 72 17.58 6.25 2.48
CA ASP A 72 16.68 6.85 1.51
C ASP A 72 16.95 6.32 0.09
N LYS A 73 18.22 6.13 -0.29
CA LYS A 73 18.57 5.46 -1.55
C LYS A 73 18.06 4.02 -1.58
N ASN A 74 18.23 3.25 -0.51
CA ASN A 74 17.77 1.87 -0.45
C ASN A 74 16.25 1.77 -0.38
N ARG A 75 15.55 2.71 0.26
CA ARG A 75 14.09 2.80 0.25
C ARG A 75 13.55 3.18 -1.13
N SER A 76 14.25 4.05 -1.85
CA SER A 76 13.97 4.33 -3.27
C SER A 76 14.33 3.15 -4.19
N MET A 77 15.33 2.34 -3.81
CA MET A 77 15.77 1.13 -4.52
C MET A 77 15.05 -0.16 -4.09
N GLN A 78 14.27 -0.16 -3.01
CA GLN A 78 13.36 -1.26 -2.68
C GLN A 78 12.28 -1.42 -3.76
N TRP A 79 12.15 -0.43 -4.66
CA TRP A 79 11.39 -0.51 -5.91
C TRP A 79 12.27 -0.80 -7.16
N GLN A 80 13.61 -0.81 -7.06
CA GLN A 80 14.53 -1.21 -8.14
C GLN A 80 15.18 -2.59 -7.95
N VAL A 81 15.16 -3.17 -6.75
CA VAL A 81 15.78 -4.47 -6.44
C VAL A 81 14.82 -5.66 -6.61
N PHE A 82 13.53 -5.41 -6.87
CA PHE A 82 12.58 -6.43 -7.35
C PHE A 82 12.57 -6.60 -8.89
N ASP A 83 13.59 -6.08 -9.60
CA ASP A 83 13.70 -6.24 -11.06
C ASP A 83 14.92 -7.08 -11.46
N GLN A 84 14.70 -8.40 -11.49
CA GLN A 84 15.48 -9.27 -12.38
C GLN A 84 14.65 -10.47 -12.88
N ASP A 85 13.36 -10.26 -13.19
CA ASP A 85 12.58 -11.16 -14.09
C ASP A 85 11.26 -10.56 -14.64
N SER A 86 11.02 -9.24 -14.53
CA SER A 86 9.65 -8.69 -14.54
C SER A 86 9.33 -7.64 -15.60
N THR A 87 9.79 -7.82 -16.85
CA THR A 87 9.15 -7.11 -17.99
C THR A 87 7.68 -7.51 -18.20
N ARG A 88 7.16 -8.46 -17.40
CA ARG A 88 5.75 -8.88 -17.34
C ARG A 88 5.02 -8.50 -16.04
N GLY A 89 5.72 -8.08 -14.98
CA GLY A 89 5.14 -7.80 -13.66
C GLY A 89 4.76 -6.33 -13.42
N SER A 90 5.57 -5.39 -13.92
CA SER A 90 5.39 -3.95 -13.70
C SER A 90 4.07 -3.40 -14.27
N HIS A 91 3.62 -3.87 -15.44
CA HIS A 91 2.32 -3.45 -16.00
C HIS A 91 1.14 -3.91 -15.13
N SER A 92 1.27 -5.03 -14.41
CA SER A 92 0.19 -5.58 -13.57
C SER A 92 0.01 -4.75 -12.30
N GLU A 93 1.10 -4.25 -11.73
CA GLU A 93 1.05 -3.39 -10.53
C GLU A 93 0.51 -2.01 -10.88
N ASP A 94 0.96 -1.42 -11.99
CA ASP A 94 0.39 -0.18 -12.50
C ASP A 94 -1.11 -0.34 -12.80
N GLN A 95 -1.52 -1.47 -13.39
CA GLN A 95 -2.93 -1.77 -13.65
C GLN A 95 -3.76 -1.83 -12.35
N LYS A 96 -3.21 -2.39 -11.27
CA LYS A 96 -3.86 -2.40 -9.95
C LYS A 96 -3.96 -1.01 -9.36
N ILE A 97 -2.90 -0.19 -9.46
CA ILE A 97 -2.92 1.20 -8.99
C ILE A 97 -3.94 2.01 -9.79
N PHE A 98 -3.95 1.86 -11.12
CA PHE A 98 -4.93 2.49 -12.00
C PHE A 98 -6.36 2.11 -11.60
N SER A 99 -6.61 0.83 -11.37
CA SER A 99 -7.91 0.32 -10.94
C SER A 99 -8.29 0.90 -9.57
N GLY A 100 -7.41 0.84 -8.58
CA GLY A 100 -7.68 1.31 -7.22
C GLY A 100 -8.01 2.80 -7.18
N VAL A 101 -7.22 3.63 -7.86
CA VAL A 101 -7.47 5.07 -7.96
C VAL A 101 -8.82 5.34 -8.62
N LEU A 102 -9.11 4.74 -9.78
CA LEU A 102 -10.37 4.99 -10.48
C LEU A 102 -11.59 4.47 -9.68
N SER A 103 -11.51 3.28 -9.08
CA SER A 103 -12.58 2.75 -8.24
C SER A 103 -12.87 3.65 -7.04
N LEU A 104 -11.84 4.20 -6.40
CA LEU A 104 -12.00 5.10 -5.26
C LEU A 104 -12.61 6.44 -5.66
N LEU A 105 -12.16 7.03 -6.78
CA LEU A 105 -12.74 8.25 -7.33
C LEU A 105 -14.18 8.04 -7.83
N TYR A 106 -14.46 6.87 -8.41
CA TYR A 106 -15.82 6.46 -8.79
C TYR A 106 -16.73 6.35 -7.57
N ALA A 107 -16.28 5.68 -6.51
CA ALA A 107 -17.04 5.59 -5.25
C ALA A 107 -17.29 6.98 -4.64
N ALA A 108 -16.30 7.88 -4.69
CA ALA A 108 -16.45 9.26 -4.22
C ALA A 108 -17.48 10.05 -5.04
N ARG A 109 -17.44 9.94 -6.38
CA ARG A 109 -18.41 10.56 -7.29
C ARG A 109 -19.81 9.96 -7.17
N ARG A 110 -19.92 8.65 -6.91
CA ARG A 110 -21.20 7.96 -6.66
C ARG A 110 -21.87 8.46 -5.38
N ASN A 111 -21.08 8.71 -4.33
CA ASN A 111 -21.60 9.25 -3.08
C ASN A 111 -21.91 10.75 -3.17
N ASN A 112 -21.14 11.51 -3.96
CA ASN A 112 -21.31 12.96 -4.16
C ASN A 112 -21.24 13.32 -5.66
N PRO A 113 -22.39 13.38 -6.37
CA PRO A 113 -22.42 13.62 -7.81
C PRO A 113 -21.79 14.96 -8.23
N GLU A 114 -22.05 16.03 -7.48
CA GLU A 114 -21.59 17.39 -7.82
C GLU A 114 -20.15 17.68 -7.38
N SER A 115 -19.64 17.00 -6.34
CA SER A 115 -18.30 17.25 -5.76
C SER A 115 -17.63 15.96 -5.29
N GLY A 116 -17.37 15.05 -6.23
CA GLY A 116 -16.72 13.75 -5.99
C GLY A 116 -15.18 13.81 -5.91
N GLY A 117 -14.61 14.95 -5.52
CA GLY A 117 -13.16 15.15 -5.45
C GLY A 117 -12.52 14.46 -4.24
N VAL A 118 -11.40 13.78 -4.46
CA VAL A 118 -10.57 13.17 -3.40
C VAL A 118 -9.19 13.79 -3.39
N GLY A 119 -8.69 14.16 -2.21
CA GLY A 119 -7.35 14.75 -2.05
C GLY A 119 -6.24 13.71 -2.22
N ALA A 120 -5.05 14.15 -2.64
CA ALA A 120 -3.89 13.28 -2.84
C ALA A 120 -3.53 12.47 -1.57
N VAL A 121 -3.56 13.11 -0.40
CA VAL A 121 -3.25 12.49 0.89
C VAL A 121 -4.29 11.43 1.27
N ASP A 122 -5.56 11.65 0.93
CA ASP A 122 -6.62 10.68 1.20
C ASP A 122 -6.55 9.49 0.25
N LEU A 123 -6.13 9.70 -1.00
CA LEU A 123 -5.87 8.63 -1.97
C LEU A 123 -4.70 7.76 -1.51
N GLU A 124 -3.58 8.37 -1.11
CA GLU A 124 -2.42 7.68 -0.53
C GLU A 124 -2.81 6.83 0.68
N ARG A 125 -3.53 7.43 1.64
CA ARG A 125 -3.98 6.72 2.86
C ARG A 125 -4.91 5.55 2.57
N LYS A 126 -5.84 5.71 1.63
CA LYS A 126 -6.86 4.69 1.31
C LYS A 126 -6.32 3.56 0.43
N LEU A 127 -5.35 3.86 -0.43
CA LEU A 127 -4.72 2.87 -1.31
C LEU A 127 -3.51 2.21 -0.64
N GLY A 128 -2.94 2.82 0.41
CA GLY A 128 -1.70 2.35 1.03
C GLY A 128 -0.49 2.51 0.11
N VAL A 129 -0.59 3.38 -0.89
CA VAL A 129 0.42 3.58 -1.93
C VAL A 129 1.06 4.96 -1.72
N PRO A 130 2.39 5.05 -1.56
CA PRO A 130 3.08 6.33 -1.39
C PRO A 130 2.81 7.27 -2.55
N ARG A 131 2.76 8.58 -2.27
CA ARG A 131 2.48 9.61 -3.28
C ARG A 131 3.37 9.53 -4.54
N GLU A 132 4.64 9.16 -4.38
CA GLU A 132 5.61 9.03 -5.48
C GLU A 132 5.14 8.05 -6.56
N HIS A 133 4.50 6.96 -6.15
CA HIS A 133 3.97 5.93 -7.06
C HIS A 133 2.66 6.33 -7.72
N LEU A 134 2.00 7.37 -7.22
CA LEU A 134 0.79 7.91 -7.84
C LEU A 134 1.11 8.97 -8.91
N GLU A 135 2.34 9.48 -8.98
CA GLU A 135 2.70 10.54 -9.93
C GLU A 135 2.55 10.10 -11.38
N PHE A 136 3.11 8.95 -11.75
CA PHE A 136 2.96 8.40 -13.10
C PHE A 136 1.51 8.03 -13.43
N PRO A 137 0.79 7.27 -12.57
CA PRO A 137 -0.61 6.97 -12.81
C PRO A 137 -1.48 8.22 -12.98
N PHE A 138 -1.32 9.25 -12.13
CA PHE A 138 -2.04 10.50 -12.28
C PHE A 138 -1.65 11.24 -13.54
N TRP A 139 -0.36 11.30 -13.88
CA TRP A 139 0.08 11.89 -15.13
C TRP A 139 -0.59 11.22 -16.34
N TYR A 140 -0.59 9.89 -16.38
CA TYR A 140 -1.20 9.11 -17.47
C TYR A 140 -2.72 9.30 -17.53
N MET A 141 -3.43 9.14 -16.40
CA MET A 141 -4.88 9.32 -16.32
C MET A 141 -5.31 10.72 -16.71
N LYS A 142 -4.55 11.75 -16.28
CA LYS A 142 -4.81 13.14 -16.65
C LYS A 142 -4.61 13.38 -18.14
N LYS A 143 -3.56 12.79 -18.74
CA LYS A 143 -3.31 12.90 -20.19
C LYS A 143 -4.35 12.13 -21.01
N ARG A 144 -4.90 11.05 -20.48
CA ARG A 144 -6.01 10.29 -21.08
C ARG A 144 -7.38 10.92 -20.86
N GLY A 145 -7.51 11.85 -19.92
CA GLY A 145 -8.78 12.52 -19.61
C GLY A 145 -9.68 11.74 -18.65
N TRP A 146 -9.18 10.70 -17.98
CA TRP A 146 -9.97 9.89 -17.02
C TRP A 146 -10.15 10.57 -15.66
N VAL A 147 -9.22 11.47 -15.31
CA VAL A 147 -9.20 12.19 -14.04
C VAL A 147 -8.93 13.66 -14.30
N GLU A 148 -9.68 14.52 -13.61
CA GLU A 148 -9.51 15.96 -13.61
C GLU A 148 -9.08 16.47 -12.23
N ILE A 149 -8.41 17.62 -12.20
CA ILE A 149 -8.08 18.32 -10.96
C ILE A 149 -9.09 19.45 -10.81
N LEU A 150 -9.85 19.42 -9.73
CA LEU A 150 -10.81 20.47 -9.38
C LEU A 150 -10.08 21.75 -8.94
N GLN A 151 -10.80 22.86 -8.90
CA GLN A 151 -10.25 24.13 -8.39
C GLN A 151 -9.78 24.04 -6.93
N SER A 152 -10.31 23.09 -6.16
CA SER A 152 -9.89 22.78 -4.79
C SER A 152 -8.55 22.02 -4.70
N GLY A 153 -7.96 21.61 -5.83
CA GLY A 153 -6.75 20.77 -5.87
C GLY A 153 -7.03 19.28 -5.64
N GLN A 154 -8.30 18.87 -5.56
CA GLN A 154 -8.71 17.47 -5.43
C GLN A 154 -8.84 16.80 -6.81
N TYR A 155 -8.63 15.50 -6.86
CA TYR A 155 -8.81 14.70 -8.07
C TYR A 155 -10.25 14.19 -8.15
N ALA A 156 -10.89 14.32 -9.30
CA ALA A 156 -12.21 13.77 -9.56
C ALA A 156 -12.19 12.92 -10.83
N ILE A 157 -12.96 11.84 -10.84
CA ILE A 157 -13.14 11.02 -12.04
C ILE A 157 -14.04 11.76 -13.04
N THR A 158 -13.68 11.71 -14.32
CA THR A 158 -14.47 12.24 -15.43
C THR A 158 -15.44 11.17 -15.96
N ILE A 159 -16.31 11.54 -16.91
CA ILE A 159 -17.20 10.57 -17.56
C ILE A 159 -16.39 9.48 -18.27
N ASP A 160 -15.37 9.86 -19.04
CA ASP A 160 -14.47 8.91 -19.73
C ASP A 160 -13.77 7.95 -18.75
N GLY A 161 -13.41 8.45 -17.56
CA GLY A 161 -12.84 7.62 -16.49
C GLY A 161 -13.84 6.61 -15.93
N ILE A 162 -15.10 7.01 -15.78
CA ILE A 162 -16.18 6.12 -15.31
C ILE A 162 -16.43 5.00 -16.34
N GLU A 163 -16.47 5.35 -17.63
CA GLU A 163 -16.64 4.35 -18.70
C GLU A 163 -15.51 3.32 -18.70
N GLU A 164 -14.26 3.73 -18.47
CA GLU A 164 -13.13 2.81 -18.34
C GLU A 164 -13.27 1.87 -17.12
N VAL A 165 -13.76 2.37 -15.98
CA VAL A 165 -14.04 1.51 -14.80
C VAL A 165 -15.10 0.47 -15.13
N LEU A 166 -16.22 0.89 -15.72
CA LEU A 166 -17.32 0.00 -16.06
C LEU A 166 -16.91 -1.04 -17.11
N THR A 167 -16.09 -0.64 -18.09
CA THR A 167 -15.54 -1.54 -19.12
C THR A 167 -14.63 -2.60 -18.49
N ARG A 168 -13.79 -2.21 -17.53
CA ARG A 168 -12.88 -3.12 -16.83
C ARG A 168 -13.60 -4.10 -15.91
N GLU A 169 -14.61 -3.64 -15.16
CA GLU A 169 -15.43 -4.52 -14.31
C GLU A 169 -16.20 -5.55 -15.15
N ALA A 170 -16.65 -5.19 -16.36
CA ALA A 170 -17.28 -6.12 -17.30
C ALA A 170 -16.32 -7.20 -17.85
N THR A 171 -15.00 -6.97 -17.77
CA THR A 171 -13.98 -7.92 -18.26
C THR A 171 -13.44 -8.83 -17.15
N ALA A 172 -13.76 -8.56 -15.88
CA ALA A 172 -13.43 -9.45 -14.78
C ALA A 172 -14.42 -10.63 -14.76
N PRO A 173 -13.97 -11.89 -14.62
CA PRO A 173 -14.88 -13.02 -14.53
C PRO A 173 -15.74 -12.85 -13.27
N VAL A 174 -17.02 -12.52 -13.47
CA VAL A 174 -18.02 -12.36 -12.43
C VAL A 174 -18.17 -13.70 -11.71
N HIS A 175 -17.51 -13.84 -10.56
CA HIS A 175 -17.82 -14.93 -9.65
C HIS A 175 -19.17 -14.62 -9.01
N ARG A 176 -20.20 -15.20 -9.63
CA ARG A 176 -21.54 -15.51 -9.10
C ARG A 176 -21.68 -15.24 -7.59
N MET A 177 -22.48 -14.25 -7.23
CA MET A 177 -23.28 -14.31 -6.01
C MET A 177 -24.70 -13.84 -6.34
N LEU A 178 -25.55 -14.86 -6.50
CA LEU A 178 -26.99 -14.79 -6.42
C LEU A 178 -27.35 -14.33 -5.00
N THR A 179 -28.11 -13.26 -4.88
CA THR A 179 -29.14 -13.20 -3.85
C THR A 179 -30.45 -13.17 -4.61
N GLU A 180 -30.98 -14.37 -4.86
CA GLU A 180 -32.38 -14.57 -5.18
C GLU A 180 -33.20 -13.82 -4.13
N GLY A 181 -33.98 -12.84 -4.57
CA GLY A 181 -35.02 -12.27 -3.75
C GLY A 181 -36.04 -13.38 -3.50
N GLU A 182 -36.21 -13.73 -2.23
CA GLU A 182 -37.35 -14.48 -1.73
C GLU A 182 -38.65 -13.79 -2.16
N ASP A 183 -39.29 -14.37 -3.19
CA ASP A 183 -40.66 -14.09 -3.56
C ASP A 183 -41.59 -14.57 -2.44
N ALA A 184 -42.09 -13.62 -1.65
CA ALA A 184 -43.33 -13.79 -0.91
C ALA A 184 -44.49 -13.43 -1.85
N ASP A 185 -45.37 -14.38 -2.16
CA ASP A 185 -46.79 -14.34 -1.76
C ASP A 185 -47.66 -15.32 -2.58
N LEU A 186 -48.26 -16.24 -1.81
CA LEU A 186 -49.55 -16.94 -1.93
C LEU A 186 -50.26 -17.07 -3.30
N GLY A 187 -50.53 -18.33 -3.67
CA GLY A 187 -51.47 -18.70 -4.73
C GLY A 187 -51.83 -20.18 -4.72
N THR A 188 -52.79 -20.54 -3.88
CA THR A 188 -53.37 -21.87 -3.64
C THR A 188 -53.97 -22.55 -4.88
N THR A 189 -54.09 -23.88 -4.75
CA THR A 189 -55.11 -24.82 -5.29
C THR A 189 -55.02 -25.37 -6.72
N GLU A 190 -54.87 -26.71 -6.74
CA GLU A 190 -55.63 -27.71 -7.51
C GLU A 190 -55.47 -27.78 -9.04
N ALA A 191 -54.90 -28.90 -9.52
CA ALA A 191 -55.68 -30.03 -10.05
C ALA A 191 -54.91 -30.82 -11.13
N ASP A 192 -54.74 -32.11 -10.82
CA ASP A 192 -54.98 -33.28 -11.68
C ASP A 192 -54.06 -33.71 -12.83
N ALA A 193 -53.84 -35.03 -12.79
CA ALA A 193 -53.67 -36.01 -13.86
C ALA A 193 -52.62 -35.77 -14.98
N ALA A 194 -51.62 -36.66 -15.05
CA ALA A 194 -51.81 -37.92 -15.79
C ALA A 194 -50.49 -38.72 -15.84
N ASN A 195 -50.66 -40.00 -15.54
CA ASN A 195 -49.67 -41.07 -15.58
C ASN A 195 -49.45 -41.53 -17.03
N GLY A 196 -48.22 -41.92 -17.38
CA GLY A 196 -47.84 -42.49 -18.67
C GLY A 196 -46.42 -43.04 -18.64
#